data_AF-A0A662DND0-F1
#
_entry.id   AF-A0A662DND0-F1
#
_cell.length_a   1.000
_cell.length_b   1.000
_cell.length_c   1.000
_cell.angle_alpha   90.00
_cell.angle_beta   90.00
_cell.angle_gamma   90.00
#
_symmetry.space_group_name_H-M   'P 1'
#
loop_
_entity.id
_entity.type
_entity.pdbx_description
1 polymer ?
#
loop_
_entity_poly.entity_id
_entity_poly.type
_entity_poly.pdbx_seq_one_letter_code
_entity_poly.pdbx_strand_id
1 'polypeptide(L)'
;MKRCPNPDCPDIVQYGVVGEYHDHVIECAKCGSLLEKVVSGAARAPEEPDDAVQFEYAASISNAAVAPIAKSLLESAGIKYRVRNEINQELFGYGRLGGPYNLIVGPVEFWVDATALTEAREVLRELED
;
A
#
# COMPACT_ATOMS: atom_id res chain seq x y z
N MET A 1 -18.14 -15.36 11.13
CA MET A 1 -18.12 -14.63 12.42
C MET A 1 -18.22 -13.15 12.13
N LYS A 2 -18.94 -12.41 12.96
CA LYS A 2 -19.15 -10.96 12.84
C LYS A 2 -18.61 -10.20 14.04
N ARG A 3 -18.33 -8.91 13.88
CA ARG A 3 -17.92 -8.00 14.95
C ARG A 3 -18.75 -6.73 14.93
N CYS A 4 -18.82 -6.08 16.09
CA CYS A 4 -19.43 -4.75 16.21
C CYS A 4 -18.42 -3.68 15.77
N PRO A 5 -18.73 -2.86 14.75
CA PRO A 5 -17.82 -1.82 14.27
C PRO A 5 -17.91 -0.51 15.06
N ASN A 6 -18.92 -0.36 15.91
CA ASN A 6 -19.14 0.88 16.66
C ASN A 6 -18.05 1.09 17.72
N PRO A 7 -17.20 2.15 17.61
CA PRO A 7 -16.12 2.42 18.56
C PRO A 7 -16.64 2.83 19.95
N ASP A 8 -17.85 3.36 20.02
CA ASP A 8 -18.53 3.75 21.27
C ASP A 8 -19.32 2.60 21.90
N CYS A 9 -19.10 1.36 21.44
CA CYS A 9 -19.74 0.19 22.05
C CYS A 9 -19.32 0.06 23.52
N PRO A 10 -20.27 -0.17 24.47
CA PRO A 10 -19.95 -0.31 25.89
C PRO A 10 -18.87 -1.34 26.18
N ASP A 11 -18.83 -2.46 25.44
CA ASP A 11 -17.81 -3.49 25.63
C ASP A 11 -16.39 -3.01 25.23
N ILE A 12 -16.29 -2.15 24.20
CA ILE A 12 -15.01 -1.57 23.77
C ILE A 12 -14.57 -0.50 24.77
N VAL A 13 -15.48 0.39 25.16
CA VAL A 13 -15.16 1.51 26.07
C VAL A 13 -14.83 1.01 27.47
N GLN A 14 -15.56 0.01 27.98
CA GLN A 14 -15.40 -0.46 29.35
C GLN A 14 -14.33 -1.55 29.49
N TYR A 15 -14.22 -2.44 28.52
CA TYR A 15 -13.36 -3.63 28.62
C TYR A 15 -12.26 -3.69 27.56
N GLY A 16 -12.27 -2.80 26.57
CA GLY A 16 -11.27 -2.78 25.50
C GLY A 16 -11.37 -3.97 24.54
N VAL A 17 -12.51 -4.66 24.51
CA VAL A 17 -12.70 -5.87 23.70
C VAL A 17 -13.80 -5.68 22.67
N VAL A 18 -13.58 -6.19 21.47
CA VAL A 18 -14.60 -6.24 20.42
C VAL A 18 -15.32 -7.58 20.51
N GLY A 19 -16.63 -7.54 20.76
CA GLY A 19 -17.46 -8.75 20.80
C GLY A 19 -17.48 -9.50 19.46
N GLU A 20 -17.27 -10.81 19.52
CA GLU A 20 -17.39 -11.71 18.38
C GLU A 20 -18.75 -12.40 18.39
N TYR A 21 -19.44 -12.35 17.24
CA TYR A 21 -20.80 -12.83 17.09
C TYR A 21 -20.88 -13.91 16.01
N HIS A 22 -21.86 -14.80 16.15
CA HIS A 22 -22.22 -15.74 15.10
C HIS A 22 -22.87 -15.02 13.91
N ASP A 23 -22.73 -15.60 12.72
CA ASP A 23 -23.16 -14.95 11.46
C ASP A 23 -24.66 -14.67 11.34
N HIS A 24 -25.50 -15.40 12.09
CA HIS A 24 -26.95 -15.21 12.13
C HIS A 24 -27.39 -14.02 13.00
N VAL A 25 -26.51 -13.48 13.84
CA VAL A 25 -26.79 -12.28 14.62
C VAL A 25 -26.61 -11.07 13.70
N ILE A 26 -27.62 -10.20 13.66
CA ILE A 26 -27.64 -9.03 12.77
C ILE A 26 -27.23 -7.76 13.51
N GLU A 27 -27.62 -7.64 14.78
CA GLU A 27 -27.42 -6.43 15.60
C GLU A 27 -26.65 -6.75 16.89
N CYS A 28 -25.81 -5.81 17.33
CA CYS A 28 -25.10 -5.89 18.59
C CYS A 28 -26.07 -5.77 19.77
N ALA A 29 -26.09 -6.75 20.66
CA ALA A 29 -26.95 -6.74 21.85
C ALA A 29 -26.59 -5.65 22.89
N LYS A 30 -25.47 -4.92 22.73
CA LYS A 30 -25.01 -3.90 23.67
C LYS A 30 -25.27 -2.47 23.18
N CYS A 31 -24.98 -2.19 21.92
CA CYS A 31 -25.11 -0.85 21.35
C CYS A 31 -26.14 -0.75 20.22
N GLY A 32 -26.72 -1.87 19.78
CA GLY A 32 -27.72 -1.90 18.69
C GLY A 32 -27.15 -1.72 17.29
N SER A 33 -25.84 -1.55 17.12
CA SER A 33 -25.23 -1.39 15.79
C SER A 33 -25.26 -2.67 14.97
N LEU A 34 -25.42 -2.54 13.64
CA LEU A 34 -25.37 -3.66 12.71
C LEU A 34 -23.98 -4.30 12.70
N LEU A 35 -23.94 -5.63 12.71
CA LEU A 35 -22.71 -6.40 12.83
C LEU A 35 -22.10 -6.70 11.45
N GLU A 36 -20.79 -6.51 11.32
CA GLU A 36 -20.05 -6.70 10.07
C GLU A 36 -19.26 -8.01 10.08
N LYS A 37 -19.14 -8.67 8.93
CA LYS A 37 -18.38 -9.92 8.81
C LYS A 37 -16.90 -9.65 8.99
N VAL A 38 -16.26 -10.42 9.87
CA VAL A 38 -14.81 -10.41 10.00
C VAL A 38 -14.23 -11.16 8.83
N VAL A 39 -13.59 -10.43 7.91
CA VAL A 39 -12.77 -11.04 6.86
C VAL A 39 -11.41 -11.35 7.51
N SER A 40 -11.31 -12.53 8.15
CA SER A 40 -10.06 -13.02 8.72
C SER A 40 -9.10 -13.33 7.57
N GLY A 41 -8.27 -12.35 7.20
CA GLY A 41 -7.39 -12.45 6.04
C GLY A 41 -6.80 -11.13 5.56
N ALA A 42 -7.15 -10.00 6.14
CA ALA A 42 -6.45 -8.75 5.87
C ALA A 42 -5.08 -8.75 6.58
N ALA A 43 -4.08 -9.40 5.96
CA ALA A 43 -2.80 -8.72 5.84
C ALA A 43 -3.15 -7.30 5.39
N ARG A 44 -2.75 -6.27 6.15
CA ARG A 44 -3.04 -4.85 5.86
C ARG A 44 -3.05 -4.66 4.34
N ALA A 45 -4.24 -4.58 3.76
CA ALA A 45 -4.35 -4.12 2.39
C ALA A 45 -3.77 -2.70 2.44
N PRO A 46 -2.81 -2.35 1.57
CA PRO A 46 -2.37 -0.98 1.49
C PRO A 46 -3.62 -0.11 1.36
N GLU A 47 -3.70 0.88 2.25
CA GLU A 47 -4.79 1.83 2.38
C GLU A 47 -5.24 2.22 0.97
N GLU A 48 -6.48 1.91 0.60
CA GLU A 48 -7.01 2.27 -0.72
C GLU A 48 -6.86 3.79 -0.85
N PRO A 49 -6.02 4.32 -1.76
CA PRO A 49 -5.95 5.75 -1.93
C PRO A 49 -7.29 6.21 -2.52
N ASP A 50 -8.04 6.86 -1.64
CA ASP A 50 -8.93 8.00 -1.87
C ASP A 50 -8.94 8.47 -3.33
N ASP A 51 -10.11 8.31 -3.96
CA ASP A 51 -10.56 8.98 -5.18
C ASP A 51 -9.72 8.80 -6.45
N ALA A 52 -10.02 7.75 -7.23
CA ALA A 52 -9.80 7.69 -8.69
C ALA A 52 -8.48 8.30 -9.24
N VAL A 53 -7.38 8.17 -8.50
CA VAL A 53 -6.05 8.64 -8.89
C VAL A 53 -5.64 7.85 -10.13
N GLN A 54 -5.72 8.48 -11.30
CA GLN A 54 -5.28 7.86 -12.55
C GLN A 54 -3.76 7.92 -12.57
N PHE A 55 -3.13 6.78 -12.27
CA PHE A 55 -1.69 6.66 -12.33
C PHE A 55 -1.23 6.48 -13.78
N GLU A 56 -0.38 7.39 -14.26
CA GLU A 56 0.27 7.33 -15.56
C GLU A 56 1.75 6.94 -15.43
N TYR A 57 2.28 6.28 -16.45
CA TYR A 57 3.68 5.87 -16.50
C TYR A 57 4.60 7.08 -16.65
N ALA A 58 5.46 7.29 -15.65
CA ALA A 58 6.44 8.37 -15.63
C ALA A 58 7.77 7.93 -16.25
N ALA A 59 8.39 6.88 -15.70
CA ALA A 59 9.73 6.43 -16.04
C ALA A 59 9.99 4.96 -15.65
N SER A 60 11.03 4.35 -16.21
CA SER A 60 11.56 3.06 -15.76
C SER A 60 13.05 3.15 -15.46
N ILE A 61 13.46 2.56 -14.34
CA ILE A 61 14.84 2.56 -13.87
C ILE A 61 15.36 1.12 -13.85
N SER A 62 16.36 0.85 -14.67
CA SER A 62 16.98 -0.48 -14.79
C SER A 62 17.89 -0.81 -13.59
N ASN A 63 18.45 0.21 -12.94
CA ASN A 63 19.31 0.05 -11.77
C ASN A 63 18.51 0.14 -10.47
N ALA A 64 18.28 -1.00 -9.83
CA ALA A 64 17.55 -1.07 -8.56
C ALA A 64 18.18 -0.26 -7.42
N ALA A 65 19.50 0.05 -7.48
CA ALA A 65 20.16 0.88 -6.48
C ALA A 65 19.74 2.37 -6.57
N VAL A 66 19.23 2.81 -7.72
CA VAL A 66 18.80 4.20 -7.98
C VAL A 66 17.32 4.40 -7.66
N ALA A 67 16.52 3.33 -7.66
CA ALA A 67 15.11 3.36 -7.28
C ALA A 67 14.80 4.06 -5.94
N PRO A 68 15.52 3.84 -4.83
CA PRO A 68 15.27 4.58 -3.58
C PRO A 68 15.55 6.09 -3.69
N ILE A 69 16.47 6.50 -4.57
CA ILE A 69 16.75 7.91 -4.83
C ILE A 69 15.57 8.54 -5.57
N ALA A 70 15.06 7.87 -6.62
CA ALA A 70 13.89 8.30 -7.36
C ALA A 70 12.65 8.48 -6.46
N LYS A 71 12.42 7.57 -5.51
CA LYS A 71 11.37 7.70 -4.51
C LYS A 71 11.53 8.95 -3.66
N SER A 72 12.71 9.13 -3.07
CA SER A 72 13.01 10.28 -2.21
C SER A 72 12.78 11.61 -2.93
N LEU A 73 13.10 11.68 -4.23
CA LEU A 73 12.83 12.87 -5.05
C LEU A 73 11.32 13.11 -5.25
N LEU A 74 10.55 12.08 -5.59
CA LEU A 74 9.10 12.18 -5.75
C LEU A 74 8.40 12.52 -4.42
N GLU A 75 8.84 11.93 -3.31
CA GLU A 75 8.37 12.25 -1.95
C GLU A 75 8.67 13.70 -1.58
N SER A 76 9.89 14.19 -1.88
CA SER A 76 10.30 15.57 -1.62
C SER A 76 9.50 16.59 -2.44
N ALA A 77 9.09 16.22 -3.65
CA ALA A 77 8.22 17.01 -4.51
C ALA A 77 6.73 16.92 -4.11
N GLY A 78 6.37 16.06 -3.14
CA GLY A 78 4.97 15.83 -2.76
C GLY A 78 4.15 15.09 -3.83
N ILE A 79 4.81 14.43 -4.78
CA ILE A 79 4.18 13.71 -5.88
C ILE A 79 3.75 12.34 -5.39
N LYS A 80 2.46 12.01 -5.49
CA LYS A 80 1.97 10.65 -5.24
C LYS A 80 2.47 9.71 -6.33
N TYR A 81 3.08 8.60 -5.93
CA TYR A 81 3.62 7.61 -6.87
C TYR A 81 3.31 6.16 -6.44
N ARG A 82 3.38 5.26 -7.42
CA ARG A 82 3.30 3.82 -7.28
C ARG A 82 4.49 3.20 -8.02
N VAL A 83 5.14 2.24 -7.38
CA VAL A 83 6.28 1.53 -7.97
C VAL A 83 5.88 0.09 -8.31
N ARG A 84 6.25 -0.38 -9.50
CA ARG A 84 6.13 -1.78 -9.93
C ARG A 84 7.50 -2.39 -10.16
N ASN A 85 7.57 -3.72 -10.06
CA ASN A 85 8.80 -4.51 -10.23
C ASN A 85 9.92 -4.17 -9.24
N GLU A 86 9.57 -3.50 -8.14
CA GLU A 86 10.50 -3.25 -7.05
C GLU A 86 10.70 -4.53 -6.24
N ILE A 87 11.94 -4.99 -6.20
CA ILE A 87 12.33 -6.10 -5.34
C ILE A 87 12.74 -5.50 -4.01
N ASN A 88 11.90 -5.75 -3.00
CA ASN A 88 12.18 -5.39 -1.63
C ASN A 88 13.44 -6.18 -1.17
N GLN A 89 14.61 -5.54 -1.21
CA GLN A 89 15.88 -6.19 -0.88
C GLN A 89 15.96 -6.65 0.60
N GLU A 90 14.96 -6.33 1.42
CA GLU A 90 14.84 -6.74 2.82
C GLU A 90 14.48 -8.23 3.02
N LEU A 91 14.09 -8.98 1.98
CA LEU A 91 13.72 -10.41 2.13
C LEU A 91 14.84 -11.43 1.83
N PHE A 92 16.01 -10.99 1.36
CA PHE A 92 17.12 -11.90 1.03
C PHE A 92 18.43 -11.51 1.72
N GLY A 93 18.36 -11.38 3.05
CA GLY A 93 19.52 -11.35 3.95
C GLY A 93 20.30 -12.68 4.04
N TYR A 94 20.11 -13.62 3.10
CA TYR A 94 20.87 -14.86 3.00
C TYR A 94 21.18 -15.19 1.53
N GLY A 95 22.38 -14.81 1.10
CA GLY A 95 23.01 -15.34 -0.12
C GLY A 95 22.83 -14.49 -1.39
N ARG A 96 23.86 -13.72 -1.72
CA ARG A 96 24.10 -13.12 -3.04
C ARG A 96 24.11 -14.19 -4.16
N LEU A 97 22.94 -14.59 -4.65
CA LEU A 97 22.79 -15.43 -5.84
C LEU A 97 21.82 -14.74 -6.81
N GLY A 98 22.36 -13.82 -7.60
CA GLY A 98 21.64 -13.08 -8.63
C GLY A 98 22.31 -11.73 -8.82
N GLY A 99 22.85 -11.46 -10.00
CA GLY A 99 23.64 -10.26 -10.29
C GLY A 99 22.88 -8.93 -10.11
N PRO A 100 23.48 -7.79 -10.49
CA PRO A 100 22.88 -6.46 -10.28
C PRO A 100 21.56 -6.23 -11.05
N TYR A 101 21.14 -7.17 -11.90
CA TYR A 101 19.90 -7.13 -12.68
C TYR A 101 19.10 -8.39 -12.42
N ASN A 102 17.84 -8.24 -12.00
CA ASN A 102 16.93 -9.38 -11.94
C ASN A 102 16.23 -9.55 -13.29
N LEU A 103 16.79 -10.43 -14.13
CA LEU A 103 16.25 -10.82 -15.45
C LEU A 103 14.81 -11.36 -15.41
N ILE A 104 14.28 -11.69 -14.22
CA ILE A 104 12.96 -12.29 -14.04
C ILE A 104 11.84 -11.23 -13.92
N VAL A 105 12.14 -10.02 -13.41
CA VAL A 105 11.10 -9.06 -12.99
C VAL A 105 11.08 -7.77 -13.83
N GLY A 106 12.11 -7.49 -14.62
CA GLY A 106 12.18 -6.29 -15.47
C GLY A 106 12.62 -5.03 -14.71
N PRO A 107 12.73 -3.87 -15.39
CA PRO A 107 13.13 -2.61 -14.76
C PRO A 107 12.06 -2.14 -13.75
N VAL A 108 12.49 -1.34 -12.77
CA VAL A 108 11.61 -0.73 -11.77
C VAL A 108 10.79 0.36 -12.45
N GLU A 109 9.47 0.25 -12.44
CA GLU A 109 8.58 1.20 -13.12
C GLU A 109 7.95 2.16 -12.13
N PHE A 110 8.02 3.46 -12.42
CA PHE A 110 7.40 4.52 -11.64
C PHE A 110 6.15 5.03 -12.34
N TRP A 111 5.05 5.01 -11.60
CA TRP A 111 3.75 5.48 -12.02
C TRP A 111 3.34 6.61 -11.07
N VAL A 112 2.84 7.71 -11.61
CA VAL A 112 2.51 8.91 -10.83
C VAL A 112 1.11 9.38 -11.16
N ASP A 113 0.51 10.20 -10.30
CA ASP A 113 -0.76 10.83 -10.64
C ASP A 113 -0.67 11.58 -11.98
N ALA A 114 -1.68 11.41 -12.84
CA ALA A 114 -1.77 12.03 -14.16
C ALA A 114 -1.55 13.55 -14.12
N THR A 115 -2.03 14.24 -13.08
CA THR A 115 -1.88 15.68 -12.95
C THR A 115 -0.44 16.12 -12.65
N ALA A 116 0.37 15.22 -12.10
CA ALA A 116 1.78 15.44 -11.75
C ALA A 116 2.75 14.79 -12.75
N LEU A 117 2.27 14.22 -13.86
CA LEU A 117 3.10 13.45 -14.81
C LEU A 117 4.27 14.26 -15.39
N THR A 118 4.02 15.51 -15.78
CA THR A 118 5.07 16.37 -16.36
C THR A 118 6.15 16.70 -15.34
N GLU A 119 5.76 17.03 -14.11
CA GLU A 119 6.68 17.35 -13.03
C GLU A 119 7.49 16.13 -12.62
N ALA A 120 6.83 14.98 -12.48
CA ALA A 120 7.50 13.72 -12.16
C ALA A 120 8.55 13.33 -13.22
N ARG A 121 8.24 13.52 -14.51
CA ARG A 121 9.22 13.26 -15.58
C ARG A 121 10.41 14.20 -15.51
N GLU A 122 10.20 15.46 -15.17
CA GLU A 122 11.30 16.41 -15.00
C GLU A 122 12.21 16.00 -13.84
N VAL A 123 11.62 15.63 -12.70
CA VAL A 123 12.33 15.17 -11.50
C VAL A 123 13.09 13.87 -11.75
N LEU A 124 12.51 12.94 -12.51
CA LEU A 124 13.12 11.63 -12.75
C LEU A 124 14.12 11.61 -13.91
N ARG A 125 14.16 12.67 -14.72
CA ARG A 125 14.96 12.75 -15.96
C ARG A 125 16.45 12.45 -15.78
N GLU A 126 17.02 12.84 -14.63
CA GLU A 126 18.44 12.63 -14.33
C GLU A 126 18.76 11.19 -13.89
N LEU A 127 17.74 10.38 -13.64
CA LEU A 127 17.85 9.00 -13.16
C LEU A 127 17.42 7.96 -14.20
N GLU A 128 16.89 8.40 -15.34
CA GLU A 128 16.60 7.57 -16.51
C GLU A 128 17.91 7.19 -17.23
N ASP A 129 18.00 5.96 -17.72
CA ASP A 129 19.13 5.43 -18.50
C ASP A 129 18.82 5.46 -20.01
#